data_AF-A0A1Q3EG10-F1
#
_entry.id   AF-A0A1Q3EG10-F1
#
_cell.length_a   1.000
_cell.length_b   1.000
_cell.length_c   1.000
_cell.angle_alpha   90.00
_cell.angle_beta   90.00
_cell.angle_gamma   90.00
#
_symmetry.space_group_name_H-M   'P 1'
#
loop_
_entity.id
_entity.type
_entity.pdbx_description
1 polymer ?
#
loop_
_entity_poly.entity_id
_entity_poly.type
_entity_poly.pdbx_seq_one_letter_code
_entity_poly.pdbx_strand_id
1 'polypeptide(L)'
;MSSPIQIPGAARIVAASVSPTATNIHDRFASVHRQDSLNVRQPRVLHPVENEGLRLLILENISMEAVNAFKAQGLHVDHHTKAMSEDELLKKIGSYHGIGIRSKTKITEKVIKAATKLLVIGCFCIGTNQVDLTAAASAGIPVFNSPFSNSRSVAELVMSELVVLSRQLFERSFELRQGLWNKQSRGCWEVRGKTLGIVGYGHIGSQLSVLAEAFGMRVIFFDVVNLMPLGSARQLESLDALLSDADFVTLHVPELPETINMISRDQLALMKKGAYLINNARGKVVDIPALIDSLKSGHLAGAALDVFPSEPGSNGSPFDDQVNSWASTLRSLPNVILTPHIGGSTEEAQRMIGQEVSQALLRYIGLGSTIGAVNFPEVDLRAITAEEGDHVRVCYVHKNQPGVLKLVNETFAPYNVEKQYSDSKGEVAYLMADIANVSPMDVTRLQESIRRTDANILTRFLA
;
A
#
# COMPACT_ATOMS: atom_id res chain seq x y z
N MET A 1 -5.41 46.95 45.45
CA MET A 1 -4.10 46.34 45.77
C MET A 1 -4.28 44.84 45.78
N SER A 2 -3.74 44.16 44.78
CA SER A 2 -3.57 42.70 44.75
C SER A 2 -2.41 42.43 43.82
N SER A 3 -1.27 42.05 44.38
CA SER A 3 -0.01 41.85 43.66
C SER A 3 -0.12 40.64 42.72
N PRO A 4 0.43 40.70 41.49
CA PRO A 4 0.50 39.54 40.61
C PRO A 4 1.51 38.51 41.12
N ILE A 5 1.20 37.23 40.91
CA ILE A 5 2.03 36.07 41.25
C ILE A 5 3.27 36.04 40.34
N GLN A 6 4.47 35.99 40.92
CA GLN A 6 5.72 35.84 40.18
C GLN A 6 5.92 34.39 39.69
N ILE A 7 6.12 34.23 38.38
CA ILE A 7 6.60 32.99 37.76
C ILE A 7 8.13 33.06 37.68
N PRO A 8 8.90 32.10 38.24
CA PRO A 8 10.35 32.09 38.11
C PRO A 8 10.81 31.99 36.64
N GLY A 9 11.83 32.77 36.30
CA GLY A 9 12.28 33.05 34.94
C GLY A 9 12.72 31.83 34.12
N ALA A 10 12.44 31.94 32.82
CA ALA A 10 12.81 30.98 31.79
C ALA A 10 14.32 30.72 31.75
N ALA A 11 14.72 29.48 32.03
CA ALA A 11 15.98 28.95 31.54
C ALA A 11 15.84 28.71 30.03
N ARG A 12 16.67 29.37 29.22
CA ARG A 12 16.86 29.06 27.80
C ARG A 12 17.27 27.59 27.66
N ILE A 13 16.35 26.72 27.26
CA ILE A 13 16.69 25.40 26.74
C ILE A 13 16.79 25.55 25.22
N VAL A 14 18.02 25.81 24.76
CA VAL A 14 18.39 25.59 23.37
C VAL A 14 18.52 24.08 23.20
N ALA A 15 17.52 23.43 22.62
CA ALA A 15 17.66 22.06 22.15
C ALA A 15 18.47 22.08 20.84
N ALA A 16 19.78 22.25 20.96
CA ALA A 16 20.70 21.89 19.88
C ALA A 16 20.89 20.37 19.92
N SER A 17 20.87 19.76 18.74
CA SER A 17 21.27 18.37 18.48
C SER A 17 22.46 17.95 19.34
N VAL A 18 22.27 16.93 20.19
CA VAL A 18 23.37 16.31 20.94
C VAL A 18 24.16 15.40 20.01
N SER A 19 25.27 15.92 19.51
CA SER A 19 26.36 15.08 18.98
C SER A 19 27.06 14.38 20.15
N PRO A 20 27.33 13.05 20.08
CA PRO A 20 27.93 12.34 21.20
C PRO A 20 29.41 12.70 21.38
N THR A 21 29.74 13.29 22.52
CA THR A 21 31.10 13.63 23.00
C THR A 21 31.85 12.39 23.52
N ALA A 22 32.13 11.42 22.65
CA ALA A 22 32.98 10.28 22.99
C ALA A 22 34.24 10.29 22.12
N THR A 23 35.41 10.41 22.75
CA THR A 23 36.70 10.64 22.11
C THR A 23 37.44 9.37 21.66
N ASN A 24 36.93 8.16 21.91
CA ASN A 24 37.51 6.92 21.36
C ASN A 24 36.50 5.77 21.20
N ILE A 25 36.73 4.91 20.20
CA ILE A 25 35.87 3.76 19.83
C ILE A 25 35.76 2.73 20.97
N HIS A 26 36.78 2.57 21.81
CA HIS A 26 36.74 1.62 22.93
C HIS A 26 35.75 2.00 24.04
N ASP A 27 35.54 3.29 24.32
CA ASP A 27 34.55 3.75 25.32
C ASP A 27 33.10 3.53 24.86
N ARG A 28 32.89 3.49 23.53
CA ARG A 28 31.58 3.16 22.93
C ARG A 28 31.21 1.70 23.13
N PHE A 29 32.18 0.78 23.23
CA PHE A 29 31.89 -0.63 23.50
C PHE A 29 31.80 -0.93 25.00
N ALA A 30 32.53 -0.22 25.85
CA ALA A 30 32.49 -0.41 27.30
C ALA A 30 31.19 0.14 27.96
N SER A 31 30.56 1.18 27.37
CA SER A 31 29.30 1.75 27.86
C SER A 31 28.04 0.96 27.44
N VAL A 32 28.17 0.01 26.50
CA VAL A 32 27.06 -0.87 26.08
C VAL A 32 26.81 -2.02 27.08
N HIS A 33 27.69 -2.21 28.06
CA HIS A 33 27.56 -3.25 29.09
C HIS A 33 27.11 -2.76 30.48
N ARG A 34 26.69 -1.50 30.61
CA ARG A 34 25.86 -1.11 31.76
C ARG A 34 24.40 -1.23 31.38
N GLN A 35 23.78 -2.31 31.87
CA GLN A 35 22.34 -2.46 32.02
C GLN A 35 21.83 -1.37 32.99
N ASP A 36 21.76 -0.12 32.55
CA ASP A 36 20.70 0.76 33.02
C ASP A 36 19.54 0.54 32.06
N SER A 37 18.66 -0.38 32.48
CA SER A 37 17.40 -0.65 31.82
C SER A 37 16.63 0.66 31.65
N LEU A 38 16.56 1.17 30.42
CA LEU A 38 15.39 1.92 30.01
C LEU A 38 14.20 1.04 30.41
N ASN A 39 13.35 1.50 31.33
CA ASN A 39 12.10 0.84 31.73
C ASN A 39 11.14 0.81 30.53
N VAL A 40 11.50 0.05 29.49
CA VAL A 40 10.64 -0.22 28.35
C VAL A 40 9.64 -1.26 28.83
N ARG A 41 8.48 -0.80 29.26
CA ARG A 41 7.36 -1.67 29.63
C ARG A 41 7.06 -2.60 28.46
N GLN A 42 7.16 -3.90 28.69
CA GLN A 42 6.91 -4.86 27.62
C GLN A 42 5.41 -4.90 27.29
N PRO A 43 5.05 -4.81 25.99
CA PRO A 43 3.67 -4.95 25.57
C PRO A 43 3.20 -6.38 25.86
N ARG A 44 1.99 -6.51 26.42
CA ARG A 44 1.32 -7.78 26.60
C ARG A 44 0.79 -8.27 25.26
N VAL A 45 0.98 -9.55 24.98
CA VAL A 45 0.33 -10.21 23.86
C VAL A 45 -1.12 -10.45 24.25
N LEU A 46 -2.05 -9.80 23.57
CA LEU A 46 -3.48 -9.99 23.80
C LEU A 46 -4.02 -11.02 22.79
N HIS A 47 -4.99 -11.79 23.24
CA HIS A 47 -5.71 -12.73 22.40
C HIS A 47 -7.21 -12.43 22.45
N PRO A 48 -7.95 -12.68 21.35
CA PRO A 48 -9.41 -12.65 21.42
C PRO A 48 -9.90 -13.60 22.50
N VAL A 49 -10.80 -13.15 23.37
CA VAL A 49 -11.30 -13.98 24.49
C VAL A 49 -12.08 -15.21 23.97
N GLU A 50 -12.76 -15.07 22.83
CA GLU A 50 -13.46 -16.17 22.14
C GLU A 50 -12.51 -16.98 21.22
N ASN A 51 -11.37 -17.43 21.78
CA ASN A 51 -10.24 -17.97 21.01
C ASN A 51 -10.39 -19.45 20.61
N GLU A 52 -11.51 -19.85 20.02
CA GLU A 52 -11.65 -21.20 19.44
C GLU A 52 -10.82 -21.31 18.14
N GLY A 53 -9.49 -21.42 18.28
CA GLY A 53 -8.54 -21.78 17.23
C GLY A 53 -8.65 -20.90 15.99
N LEU A 54 -8.13 -19.66 16.04
CA LEU A 54 -8.12 -18.76 14.89
C LEU A 54 -7.47 -19.42 13.67
N ARG A 55 -8.21 -19.44 12.56
CA ARG A 55 -7.82 -20.04 11.29
C ARG A 55 -7.66 -18.99 10.22
N LEU A 56 -6.52 -19.00 9.53
CA LEU A 56 -6.23 -18.17 8.38
C LEU A 56 -6.19 -19.01 7.10
N LEU A 57 -6.90 -18.56 6.08
CA LEU A 57 -6.82 -19.11 4.72
C LEU A 57 -5.87 -18.24 3.90
N ILE A 58 -4.75 -18.79 3.47
CA ILE A 58 -3.73 -18.05 2.71
C ILE A 58 -3.63 -18.65 1.31
N LEU A 59 -3.96 -17.88 0.27
CA LEU A 59 -4.08 -18.35 -1.12
C LEU A 59 -2.95 -17.80 -2.01
N GLU A 60 -2.89 -18.29 -3.25
CA GLU A 60 -2.07 -17.70 -4.33
C GLU A 60 -0.55 -17.69 -4.05
N ASN A 61 -0.06 -18.68 -3.29
CA ASN A 61 1.37 -18.85 -2.99
C ASN A 61 2.01 -17.62 -2.33
N ILE A 62 1.31 -17.02 -1.36
CA ILE A 62 1.89 -15.98 -0.49
C ILE A 62 3.15 -16.51 0.20
N SER A 63 4.13 -15.62 0.42
CA SER A 63 5.45 -15.93 0.98
C SER A 63 5.37 -16.77 2.26
N MET A 64 6.26 -17.76 2.36
CA MET A 64 6.41 -18.60 3.54
C MET A 64 6.83 -17.81 4.78
N GLU A 65 7.48 -16.65 4.62
CA GLU A 65 7.78 -15.75 5.75
C GLU A 65 6.50 -15.29 6.45
N ALA A 66 5.48 -14.89 5.68
CA ALA A 66 4.19 -14.50 6.23
C ALA A 66 3.48 -15.68 6.93
N VAL A 67 3.50 -16.87 6.29
CA VAL A 67 2.93 -18.09 6.87
C VAL A 67 3.62 -18.45 8.20
N ASN A 68 4.95 -18.35 8.25
CA ASN A 68 5.72 -18.63 9.46
C ASN A 68 5.45 -17.59 10.55
N ALA A 69 5.30 -16.31 10.20
CA ALA A 69 4.95 -15.26 11.14
C ALA A 69 3.58 -15.50 11.81
N PHE A 70 2.57 -15.94 11.04
CA PHE A 70 1.27 -16.31 11.59
C PHE A 70 1.34 -17.53 12.50
N LYS A 71 2.05 -18.59 12.09
CA LYS A 71 2.23 -19.81 12.90
C LYS A 71 3.00 -19.54 14.20
N ALA A 72 3.98 -18.64 14.17
CA ALA A 72 4.73 -18.24 15.36
C ALA A 72 3.85 -17.54 16.42
N GLN A 73 2.70 -16.97 16.00
CA GLN A 73 1.69 -16.39 16.88
C GLN A 73 0.60 -17.39 17.30
N GLY A 74 0.79 -18.68 17.01
CA GLY A 74 -0.14 -19.75 17.38
C GLY A 74 -1.38 -19.86 16.48
N LEU A 75 -1.42 -19.18 15.33
CA LEU A 75 -2.54 -19.24 14.39
C LEU A 75 -2.48 -20.50 13.53
N HIS A 76 -3.64 -21.11 13.27
CA HIS A 76 -3.76 -22.20 12.30
C HIS A 76 -3.79 -21.62 10.89
N VAL A 77 -2.86 -22.04 10.02
CA VAL A 77 -2.71 -21.48 8.68
C VAL A 77 -2.86 -22.56 7.63
N ASP A 78 -3.92 -22.45 6.82
CA ASP A 78 -4.11 -23.28 5.64
C ASP A 78 -3.57 -22.53 4.42
N HIS A 79 -2.42 -22.97 3.92
CA HIS A 79 -1.71 -22.35 2.80
C HIS A 79 -1.95 -23.11 1.50
N HIS A 80 -2.38 -22.39 0.47
CA HIS A 80 -2.62 -22.91 -0.87
C HIS A 80 -1.84 -22.13 -1.92
N THR A 81 -1.25 -22.86 -2.87
CA THR A 81 -0.45 -22.26 -3.95
C THR A 81 -1.31 -21.65 -5.06
N LYS A 82 -2.58 -22.07 -5.17
CA LYS A 82 -3.52 -21.63 -6.22
C LYS A 82 -4.56 -20.67 -5.66
N ALA A 83 -5.12 -19.86 -6.54
CA ALA A 83 -6.36 -19.15 -6.28
C ALA A 83 -7.51 -20.15 -6.14
N MET A 84 -8.52 -19.79 -5.36
CA MET A 84 -9.80 -20.50 -5.30
C MET A 84 -10.87 -19.77 -6.10
N SER A 85 -11.78 -20.51 -6.70
CA SER A 85 -12.98 -19.94 -7.34
C SER A 85 -13.99 -19.44 -6.30
N GLU A 86 -14.95 -18.62 -6.73
CA GLU A 86 -16.03 -18.14 -5.85
C GLU A 86 -16.78 -19.31 -5.18
N ASP A 87 -17.14 -20.35 -5.95
CA ASP A 87 -17.85 -21.53 -5.43
C ASP A 87 -17.03 -22.33 -4.40
N GLU A 88 -15.71 -22.41 -4.59
CA GLU A 88 -14.82 -23.06 -3.62
C GLU A 88 -14.72 -22.25 -2.33
N LEU A 89 -14.64 -20.92 -2.44
CA LEU A 89 -14.62 -20.01 -1.29
C LEU A 89 -15.91 -20.10 -0.49
N LEU A 90 -17.08 -20.07 -1.16
CA LEU A 90 -18.38 -20.15 -0.50
C LEU A 90 -18.52 -21.41 0.38
N LYS A 91 -17.88 -22.53 0.01
CA LYS A 91 -17.91 -23.78 0.79
C LYS A 91 -16.97 -23.79 1.99
N LYS A 92 -15.89 -23.01 1.96
CA LYS A 92 -14.80 -23.08 2.95
C LYS A 92 -14.73 -21.88 3.89
N ILE A 93 -15.06 -20.68 3.39
CA ILE A 93 -14.74 -19.40 4.04
C ILE A 93 -15.41 -19.22 5.41
N GLY A 94 -16.59 -19.79 5.62
CA GLY A 94 -17.32 -19.69 6.90
C GLY A 94 -16.60 -20.29 8.12
N SER A 95 -15.54 -21.07 7.90
CA SER A 95 -14.71 -21.64 8.98
C SER A 95 -13.44 -20.83 9.30
N TYR A 96 -13.15 -19.78 8.52
CA TYR A 96 -11.93 -18.98 8.65
C TYR A 96 -12.20 -17.61 9.28
N HIS A 97 -11.20 -17.13 10.01
CA HIS A 97 -11.22 -15.86 10.73
C HIS A 97 -10.40 -14.78 10.00
N GLY A 98 -9.54 -15.17 9.08
CA GLY A 98 -8.87 -14.24 8.18
C GLY A 98 -8.53 -14.92 6.86
N ILE A 99 -8.41 -14.11 5.82
CA ILE A 99 -8.02 -14.57 4.49
C ILE A 99 -6.91 -13.68 3.92
N GLY A 100 -5.87 -14.32 3.38
CA GLY A 100 -4.81 -13.68 2.61
C GLY A 100 -4.93 -14.06 1.14
N ILE A 101 -5.01 -13.07 0.25
CA ILE A 101 -5.14 -13.26 -1.19
C ILE A 101 -4.12 -12.40 -1.96
N ARG A 102 -3.99 -12.63 -3.27
CA ARG A 102 -3.28 -11.73 -4.19
C ARG A 102 -4.29 -11.20 -5.22
N SER A 103 -3.94 -11.18 -6.50
CA SER A 103 -4.71 -10.50 -7.55
C SER A 103 -5.82 -11.35 -8.19
N LYS A 104 -5.75 -12.69 -8.09
CA LYS A 104 -6.66 -13.58 -8.83
C LYS A 104 -7.94 -13.89 -8.06
N THR A 105 -7.84 -14.14 -6.77
CA THR A 105 -9.03 -14.47 -5.97
C THR A 105 -9.93 -13.24 -5.83
N LYS A 106 -11.22 -13.41 -6.18
CA LYS A 106 -12.24 -12.36 -6.05
C LYS A 106 -13.05 -12.55 -4.77
N ILE A 107 -13.06 -11.54 -3.91
CA ILE A 107 -13.84 -11.49 -2.68
C ILE A 107 -15.05 -10.57 -2.93
N THR A 108 -16.12 -11.18 -3.42
CA THR A 108 -17.37 -10.50 -3.73
C THR A 108 -18.24 -10.36 -2.48
N GLU A 109 -19.30 -9.55 -2.57
CA GLU A 109 -20.34 -9.48 -1.54
C GLU A 109 -20.90 -10.86 -1.15
N LYS A 110 -21.04 -11.79 -2.11
CA LYS A 110 -21.52 -13.15 -1.84
C LYS A 110 -20.55 -13.93 -0.94
N VAL A 111 -19.26 -13.84 -1.22
CA VAL A 111 -18.21 -14.48 -0.40
C VAL A 111 -18.21 -13.89 1.00
N ILE A 112 -18.31 -12.57 1.12
CA ILE A 112 -18.34 -11.86 2.42
C ILE A 112 -19.56 -12.30 3.24
N LYS A 113 -20.75 -12.40 2.62
CA LYS A 113 -21.97 -12.89 3.30
C LYS A 113 -21.86 -14.33 3.78
N ALA A 114 -21.16 -15.20 3.05
CA ALA A 114 -20.91 -16.58 3.46
C ALA A 114 -19.85 -16.71 4.58
N ALA A 115 -19.05 -15.67 4.80
CA ALA A 115 -17.91 -15.67 5.70
C ALA A 115 -18.31 -15.28 7.14
N THR A 116 -19.10 -16.14 7.80
CA THR A 116 -19.71 -15.87 9.11
C THR A 116 -18.73 -15.61 10.27
N LYS A 117 -17.47 -16.01 10.15
CA LYS A 117 -16.42 -15.84 11.18
C LYS A 117 -15.30 -14.89 10.77
N LEU A 118 -15.34 -14.33 9.56
CA LEU A 118 -14.22 -13.60 8.99
C LEU A 118 -14.05 -12.25 9.68
N LEU A 119 -12.84 -11.98 10.17
CA LEU A 119 -12.49 -10.77 10.90
C LEU A 119 -11.64 -9.82 10.06
N VAL A 120 -10.83 -10.34 9.13
CA VAL A 120 -9.85 -9.52 8.39
C VAL A 120 -9.53 -10.10 7.02
N ILE A 121 -9.28 -9.21 6.05
CA ILE A 121 -8.79 -9.56 4.71
C ILE A 121 -7.41 -8.92 4.50
N GLY A 122 -6.42 -9.72 4.08
CA GLY A 122 -5.11 -9.25 3.64
C GLY A 122 -4.95 -9.39 2.14
N CYS A 123 -4.82 -8.28 1.44
CA CYS A 123 -4.39 -8.23 0.06
C CYS A 123 -2.85 -8.20 0.04
N PHE A 124 -2.22 -9.33 -0.22
CA PHE A 124 -0.76 -9.46 -0.41
C PHE A 124 -0.36 -8.97 -1.81
N CYS A 125 -0.78 -7.75 -2.11
CA CYS A 125 -0.50 -6.98 -3.31
C CYS A 125 -0.84 -5.51 -3.04
N ILE A 126 -0.53 -4.64 -4.01
CA ILE A 126 -0.77 -3.20 -3.89
C ILE A 126 -2.26 -2.91 -4.13
N GLY A 127 -2.81 -3.44 -5.21
CA GLY A 127 -4.21 -3.24 -5.59
C GLY A 127 -5.18 -4.08 -4.75
N THR A 128 -6.39 -3.54 -4.57
CA THR A 128 -7.49 -4.16 -3.82
C THR A 128 -8.76 -4.31 -4.66
N ASN A 129 -8.66 -4.14 -5.98
CA ASN A 129 -9.79 -4.18 -6.93
C ASN A 129 -10.54 -5.52 -6.94
N GLN A 130 -9.90 -6.57 -6.47
CA GLN A 130 -10.44 -7.91 -6.34
C GLN A 130 -11.31 -8.11 -5.09
N VAL A 131 -11.40 -7.11 -4.21
CA VAL A 131 -12.20 -7.14 -2.98
C VAL A 131 -13.29 -6.09 -3.04
N ASP A 132 -14.52 -6.49 -2.73
CA ASP A 132 -15.62 -5.55 -2.49
C ASP A 132 -15.41 -4.84 -1.14
N LEU A 133 -14.73 -3.71 -1.20
CA LEU A 133 -14.36 -2.92 -0.01
C LEU A 133 -15.57 -2.43 0.78
N THR A 134 -16.66 -2.07 0.08
CA THR A 134 -17.89 -1.54 0.68
C THR A 134 -18.65 -2.63 1.43
N ALA A 135 -18.80 -3.81 0.80
CA ALA A 135 -19.40 -4.96 1.47
C ALA A 135 -18.57 -5.42 2.67
N ALA A 136 -17.23 -5.42 2.54
CA ALA A 136 -16.34 -5.79 3.64
C ALA A 136 -16.44 -4.81 4.82
N ALA A 137 -16.47 -3.50 4.53
CA ALA A 137 -16.63 -2.47 5.57
C ALA A 137 -17.97 -2.62 6.30
N SER A 138 -19.06 -2.82 5.55
CA SER A 138 -20.42 -3.00 6.09
C SER A 138 -20.54 -4.25 6.98
N ALA A 139 -19.74 -5.28 6.71
CA ALA A 139 -19.63 -6.48 7.53
C ALA A 139 -18.68 -6.34 8.73
N GLY A 140 -18.03 -5.18 8.89
CA GLY A 140 -17.06 -4.92 9.95
C GLY A 140 -15.69 -5.55 9.72
N ILE A 141 -15.34 -5.80 8.46
CA ILE A 141 -14.12 -6.51 8.05
C ILE A 141 -13.15 -5.51 7.41
N PRO A 142 -12.07 -5.11 8.11
CA PRO A 142 -11.02 -4.31 7.50
C PRO A 142 -10.23 -5.10 6.47
N VAL A 143 -9.81 -4.39 5.42
CA VAL A 143 -8.96 -4.87 4.34
C VAL A 143 -7.62 -4.15 4.42
N PHE A 144 -6.54 -4.91 4.52
CA PHE A 144 -5.17 -4.38 4.50
C PHE A 144 -4.49 -4.71 3.18
N ASN A 145 -3.65 -3.81 2.69
CA ASN A 145 -2.79 -4.03 1.54
C ASN A 145 -1.34 -3.65 1.87
N SER A 146 -0.47 -3.66 0.85
CA SER A 146 0.91 -3.21 0.98
C SER A 146 1.19 -2.13 -0.07
N PRO A 147 0.86 -0.87 0.22
CA PRO A 147 0.86 0.19 -0.80
C PRO A 147 2.27 0.63 -1.22
N PHE A 148 3.29 0.39 -0.39
CA PHE A 148 4.63 0.97 -0.59
C PHE A 148 5.69 -0.06 -1.01
N SER A 149 5.45 -1.35 -0.82
CA SER A 149 6.49 -2.38 -0.92
C SER A 149 7.08 -2.58 -2.33
N ASN A 150 6.42 -2.11 -3.39
CA ASN A 150 6.96 -2.18 -4.74
C ASN A 150 7.60 -0.88 -5.24
N SER A 151 7.65 0.18 -4.42
CA SER A 151 8.05 1.51 -4.91
C SER A 151 9.44 1.50 -5.55
N ARG A 152 10.36 0.77 -4.91
CA ARG A 152 11.74 0.61 -5.40
C ARG A 152 11.79 -0.12 -6.73
N SER A 153 11.07 -1.22 -6.86
CA SER A 153 11.09 -2.07 -8.05
C SER A 153 10.54 -1.34 -9.27
N VAL A 154 9.47 -0.57 -9.11
CA VAL A 154 8.92 0.24 -10.21
C VAL A 154 9.91 1.34 -10.61
N ALA A 155 10.52 2.04 -9.65
CA ALA A 155 11.50 3.08 -9.94
C ALA A 155 12.73 2.52 -10.68
N GLU A 156 13.23 1.34 -10.29
CA GLU A 156 14.33 0.66 -11.00
C GLU A 156 13.94 0.21 -12.40
N LEU A 157 12.72 -0.30 -12.60
CA LEU A 157 12.22 -0.66 -13.92
C LEU A 157 12.18 0.56 -14.85
N VAL A 158 11.65 1.70 -14.37
CA VAL A 158 11.63 2.93 -15.17
C VAL A 158 13.04 3.36 -15.54
N MET A 159 14.00 3.34 -14.61
CA MET A 159 15.40 3.67 -14.92
C MET A 159 16.00 2.76 -15.99
N SER A 160 15.67 1.46 -15.96
CA SER A 160 16.06 0.51 -17.00
C SER A 160 15.44 0.89 -18.35
N GLU A 161 14.14 1.12 -18.39
CA GLU A 161 13.39 1.46 -19.60
C GLU A 161 13.89 2.77 -20.23
N LEU A 162 14.22 3.79 -19.43
CA LEU A 162 14.82 5.04 -19.90
C LEU A 162 16.08 4.77 -20.73
N VAL A 163 16.99 3.93 -20.22
CA VAL A 163 18.24 3.59 -20.91
C VAL A 163 17.98 2.68 -22.12
N VAL A 164 17.07 1.70 -21.99
CA VAL A 164 16.74 0.77 -23.09
C VAL A 164 16.13 1.53 -24.27
N LEU A 165 15.19 2.43 -24.00
CA LEU A 165 14.54 3.27 -25.01
C LEU A 165 15.53 4.24 -25.64
N SER A 166 16.34 4.95 -24.83
CA SER A 166 17.28 5.95 -25.35
C SER A 166 18.36 5.34 -26.25
N ARG A 167 18.65 4.05 -26.07
CA ARG A 167 19.69 3.32 -26.82
C ARG A 167 19.14 2.38 -27.89
N GLN A 168 17.81 2.32 -28.06
CA GLN A 168 17.12 1.34 -28.91
C GLN A 168 17.55 -0.11 -28.60
N LEU A 169 17.95 -0.38 -27.35
CA LEU A 169 18.66 -1.60 -26.97
C LEU A 169 17.81 -2.85 -27.20
N PHE A 170 16.51 -2.76 -26.92
CA PHE A 170 15.57 -3.87 -27.09
C PHE A 170 15.54 -4.38 -28.54
N GLU A 171 15.33 -3.47 -29.49
CA GLU A 171 15.29 -3.81 -30.92
C GLU A 171 16.64 -4.32 -31.43
N ARG A 172 17.74 -3.65 -31.07
CA ARG A 172 19.10 -4.09 -31.46
C ARG A 172 19.43 -5.49 -30.95
N SER A 173 18.98 -5.82 -29.75
CA SER A 173 19.15 -7.16 -29.20
C SER A 173 18.28 -8.18 -29.93
N PHE A 174 17.09 -7.82 -30.37
CA PHE A 174 16.20 -8.72 -31.11
C PHE A 174 16.74 -8.99 -32.52
N GLU A 175 17.17 -7.95 -33.23
CA GLU A 175 17.85 -8.05 -34.54
C GLU A 175 19.04 -9.02 -34.49
N LEU A 176 19.93 -8.87 -33.50
CA LEU A 176 21.13 -9.70 -33.40
C LEU A 176 20.81 -11.17 -33.10
N ARG A 177 19.74 -11.46 -32.34
CA ARG A 177 19.26 -12.84 -32.13
C ARG A 177 18.78 -13.50 -33.42
N GLN A 178 18.34 -12.72 -34.40
CA GLN A 178 17.98 -13.19 -35.73
C GLN A 178 19.17 -13.23 -36.70
N GLY A 179 20.38 -12.92 -36.23
CA GLY A 179 21.59 -12.86 -37.05
C GLY A 179 21.77 -11.55 -37.82
N LEU A 180 20.93 -10.54 -37.59
CA LEU A 180 21.07 -9.23 -38.21
C LEU A 180 22.07 -8.36 -37.42
N TRP A 181 23.17 -7.98 -38.06
CA TRP A 181 24.16 -7.07 -37.48
C TRP A 181 23.88 -5.62 -37.87
N ASN A 182 23.20 -4.87 -36.99
CA ASN A 182 22.80 -3.48 -37.24
C ASN A 182 23.50 -2.49 -36.30
N LYS A 183 24.78 -2.19 -36.57
CA LYS A 183 25.59 -1.26 -35.77
C LYS A 183 25.37 0.19 -36.22
N GLN A 184 24.56 0.95 -35.48
CA GLN A 184 24.33 2.37 -35.76
C GLN A 184 24.14 3.22 -34.49
N SER A 185 24.45 4.52 -34.60
CA SER A 185 24.29 5.52 -33.53
C SER A 185 23.10 6.46 -33.74
N ARG A 186 22.45 6.41 -34.92
CA ARG A 186 21.37 7.33 -35.26
C ARG A 186 20.17 7.12 -34.33
N GLY A 187 19.74 8.20 -33.67
CA GLY A 187 18.62 8.16 -32.73
C GLY A 187 18.94 7.44 -31.41
N CYS A 188 20.22 7.30 -31.08
CA CYS A 188 20.68 6.76 -29.80
C CYS A 188 21.29 7.87 -28.95
N TRP A 189 20.90 7.95 -27.67
CA TRP A 189 21.24 9.06 -26.79
C TRP A 189 21.72 8.58 -25.42
N GLU A 190 22.65 9.32 -24.82
CA GLU A 190 22.88 9.27 -23.37
C GLU A 190 21.70 9.93 -22.64
N VAL A 191 21.29 9.32 -21.52
CA VAL A 191 20.27 9.88 -20.62
C VAL A 191 20.80 11.06 -19.81
N ARG A 192 22.12 11.12 -19.56
CA ARG A 192 22.76 12.25 -18.88
C ARG A 192 22.46 13.57 -19.60
N GLY A 193 22.07 14.58 -18.83
CA GLY A 193 21.69 15.92 -19.31
C GLY A 193 20.28 16.00 -19.91
N LYS A 194 19.59 14.87 -20.10
CA LYS A 194 18.19 14.84 -20.54
C LYS A 194 17.26 15.17 -19.38
N THR A 195 16.04 15.56 -19.72
CA THR A 195 15.02 16.01 -18.79
C THR A 195 13.99 14.90 -18.59
N LEU A 196 13.86 14.41 -17.36
CA LEU A 196 12.80 13.49 -16.96
C LEU A 196 11.64 14.29 -16.36
N GLY A 197 10.49 14.21 -16.99
CA GLY A 197 9.21 14.71 -16.49
C GLY A 197 8.45 13.61 -15.75
N ILE A 198 8.20 13.81 -14.47
CA ILE A 198 7.45 12.88 -13.62
C ILE A 198 6.03 13.42 -13.38
N VAL A 199 5.01 12.67 -13.80
CA VAL A 199 3.59 13.01 -13.55
C VAL A 199 3.11 12.18 -12.37
N GLY A 200 2.87 12.85 -11.23
CA GLY A 200 2.61 12.22 -9.93
C GLY A 200 3.90 12.05 -9.12
N TYR A 201 4.07 12.87 -8.08
CA TYR A 201 5.29 12.93 -7.26
C TYR A 201 5.09 12.31 -5.87
N GLY A 202 4.33 11.21 -5.81
CA GLY A 202 4.19 10.37 -4.62
C GLY A 202 5.40 9.46 -4.40
N HIS A 203 5.20 8.35 -3.68
CA HIS A 203 6.27 7.43 -3.26
C HIS A 203 7.21 6.97 -4.38
N ILE A 204 6.65 6.52 -5.52
CA ILE A 204 7.44 6.06 -6.66
C ILE A 204 8.14 7.23 -7.34
N GLY A 205 7.42 8.33 -7.63
CA GLY A 205 7.95 9.50 -8.31
C GLY A 205 9.11 10.15 -7.56
N SER A 206 8.98 10.31 -6.24
CA SER A 206 10.05 10.88 -5.40
C SER A 206 11.27 9.96 -5.31
N GLN A 207 11.08 8.64 -5.28
CA GLN A 207 12.20 7.70 -5.28
C GLN A 207 12.91 7.66 -6.63
N LEU A 208 12.14 7.72 -7.72
CA LEU A 208 12.66 7.79 -9.08
C LEU A 208 13.46 9.07 -9.31
N SER A 209 13.04 10.22 -8.78
CA SER A 209 13.79 11.48 -8.98
C SER A 209 15.20 11.39 -8.43
N VAL A 210 15.38 10.78 -7.26
CA VAL A 210 16.71 10.57 -6.66
C VAL A 210 17.60 9.70 -7.55
N LEU A 211 17.04 8.63 -8.13
CA LEU A 211 17.77 7.76 -9.06
C LEU A 211 18.13 8.46 -10.37
N ALA A 212 17.20 9.21 -10.94
CA ALA A 212 17.38 9.92 -12.19
C ALA A 212 18.45 11.03 -12.07
N GLU A 213 18.45 11.76 -10.96
CA GLU A 213 19.49 12.75 -10.66
C GLU A 213 20.87 12.11 -10.49
N ALA A 214 20.95 10.93 -9.85
CA ALA A 214 22.19 10.17 -9.75
C ALA A 214 22.72 9.71 -11.13
N PHE A 215 21.84 9.54 -12.12
CA PHE A 215 22.21 9.29 -13.53
C PHE A 215 22.55 10.57 -14.32
N GLY A 216 22.52 11.73 -13.66
CA GLY A 216 22.81 13.03 -14.25
C GLY A 216 21.67 13.57 -15.12
N MET A 217 20.43 13.12 -14.92
CA MET A 217 19.25 13.70 -15.56
C MET A 217 18.80 14.95 -14.80
N ARG A 218 18.12 15.85 -15.51
CA ARG A 218 17.37 16.97 -14.89
C ARG A 218 15.96 16.47 -14.60
N VAL A 219 15.48 16.64 -13.37
CA VAL A 219 14.15 16.17 -12.98
C VAL A 219 13.18 17.35 -12.83
N ILE A 220 12.07 17.26 -13.53
CA ILE A 220 10.89 18.12 -13.34
C ILE A 220 9.70 17.23 -13.01
N PHE A 221 8.75 17.73 -12.23
CA PHE A 221 7.55 16.98 -11.93
C PHE A 221 6.31 17.86 -11.89
N PHE A 222 5.16 17.21 -12.09
CA PHE A 222 3.85 17.81 -11.91
C PHE A 222 3.04 16.94 -10.96
N ASP A 223 2.42 17.58 -9.98
CA ASP A 223 1.48 16.98 -9.06
C ASP A 223 0.38 18.02 -8.77
N VAL A 224 -0.83 17.55 -8.50
CA VAL A 224 -1.97 18.42 -8.16
C VAL A 224 -1.81 19.05 -6.78
N VAL A 225 -0.96 18.47 -5.93
CA VAL A 225 -0.59 19.00 -4.63
C VAL A 225 0.79 19.66 -4.72
N ASN A 226 0.96 20.78 -4.02
CA ASN A 226 2.29 21.37 -3.84
C ASN A 226 3.11 20.49 -2.89
N LEU A 227 4.19 19.89 -3.41
CA LEU A 227 5.00 18.92 -2.68
C LEU A 227 6.43 19.44 -2.53
N MET A 228 7.07 19.08 -1.42
CA MET A 228 8.47 19.42 -1.21
C MET A 228 9.36 18.58 -2.16
N PRO A 229 10.11 19.20 -3.08
CA PRO A 229 11.00 18.46 -3.97
C PRO A 229 12.17 17.83 -3.21
N LEU A 230 12.63 16.67 -3.70
CA LEU A 230 13.88 16.07 -3.25
C LEU A 230 15.03 16.44 -4.20
N GLY A 231 16.19 16.77 -3.65
CA GLY A 231 17.38 17.07 -4.44
C GLY A 231 17.23 18.34 -5.27
N SER A 232 17.48 18.24 -6.57
CA SER A 232 17.34 19.33 -7.55
C SER A 232 16.03 19.29 -8.34
N ALA A 233 15.11 18.38 -7.99
CA ALA A 233 13.85 18.23 -8.68
C ALA A 233 13.02 19.52 -8.58
N ARG A 234 12.33 19.88 -9.66
CA ARG A 234 11.51 21.10 -9.72
C ARG A 234 10.06 20.79 -10.04
N GLN A 235 9.15 21.23 -9.18
CA GLN A 235 7.72 21.21 -9.49
C GLN A 235 7.39 22.25 -10.56
N LEU A 236 6.55 21.88 -11.51
CA LEU A 236 5.97 22.78 -12.51
C LEU A 236 4.51 23.05 -12.20
N GLU A 237 4.04 24.23 -12.64
CA GLU A 237 2.69 24.72 -12.35
C GLU A 237 1.60 24.00 -13.14
N SER A 238 1.95 23.36 -14.26
CA SER A 238 0.99 22.64 -15.11
C SER A 238 1.60 21.40 -15.76
N LEU A 239 0.72 20.46 -16.10
CA LEU A 239 1.08 19.27 -16.88
C LEU A 239 1.64 19.67 -18.24
N ASP A 240 1.02 20.63 -18.92
CA ASP A 240 1.43 21.09 -20.26
C ASP A 240 2.87 21.60 -20.27
N ALA A 241 3.25 22.41 -19.26
CA ALA A 241 4.61 22.88 -19.11
C ALA A 241 5.61 21.73 -18.94
N LEU A 242 5.23 20.68 -18.20
CA LEU A 242 6.05 19.48 -18.06
C LEU A 242 6.21 18.72 -19.38
N LEU A 243 5.12 18.49 -20.09
CA LEU A 243 5.13 17.74 -21.34
C LEU A 243 6.01 18.43 -22.41
N SER A 244 5.93 19.76 -22.50
CA SER A 244 6.74 20.54 -23.44
C SER A 244 8.23 20.61 -23.08
N ASP A 245 8.60 20.49 -21.80
CA ASP A 245 9.99 20.56 -21.33
C ASP A 245 10.69 19.20 -21.21
N ALA A 246 9.94 18.10 -21.09
CA ALA A 246 10.49 16.77 -20.83
C ALA A 246 10.98 16.05 -22.09
N ASP A 247 12.14 15.39 -22.01
CA ASP A 247 12.63 14.47 -23.05
C ASP A 247 12.09 13.05 -22.83
N PHE A 248 11.85 12.70 -21.56
CA PHE A 248 11.18 11.48 -21.12
C PHE A 248 10.04 11.85 -20.18
N VAL A 249 8.85 11.32 -20.39
CA VAL A 249 7.71 11.49 -19.49
C VAL A 249 7.36 10.15 -18.87
N THR A 250 7.20 10.10 -17.55
CA THR A 250 6.79 8.91 -16.81
C THR A 250 5.60 9.19 -15.90
N LEU A 251 4.67 8.25 -15.85
CA LEU A 251 3.39 8.38 -15.14
C LEU A 251 3.40 7.55 -13.86
N HIS A 252 3.04 8.18 -12.74
CA HIS A 252 2.96 7.61 -11.40
C HIS A 252 1.71 8.09 -10.64
N VAL A 253 0.57 8.08 -11.32
CA VAL A 253 -0.73 8.53 -10.80
C VAL A 253 -1.66 7.36 -10.44
N PRO A 254 -2.59 7.53 -9.48
CA PRO A 254 -3.64 6.54 -9.22
C PRO A 254 -4.65 6.47 -10.38
N GLU A 255 -5.52 5.44 -10.37
CA GLU A 255 -6.65 5.35 -11.30
C GLU A 255 -7.86 6.00 -10.64
N LEU A 256 -8.19 7.21 -11.09
CA LEU A 256 -9.30 8.02 -10.64
C LEU A 256 -10.08 8.52 -11.87
N PRO A 257 -11.35 8.93 -11.75
CA PRO A 257 -12.10 9.52 -12.86
C PRO A 257 -11.34 10.64 -13.58
N GLU A 258 -10.58 11.43 -12.84
CA GLU A 258 -9.80 12.58 -13.34
C GLU A 258 -8.49 12.18 -14.06
N THR A 259 -7.97 10.97 -13.80
CA THR A 259 -6.70 10.50 -14.41
C THR A 259 -6.92 9.56 -15.58
N ILE A 260 -8.15 9.09 -15.81
CA ILE A 260 -8.48 8.26 -16.97
C ILE A 260 -8.30 9.07 -18.26
N ASN A 261 -7.49 8.53 -19.17
CA ASN A 261 -7.10 9.14 -20.44
C ASN A 261 -6.55 10.57 -20.31
N MET A 262 -5.95 10.92 -19.16
CA MET A 262 -5.35 12.24 -18.98
C MET A 262 -4.19 12.50 -19.96
N ILE A 263 -3.54 11.44 -20.45
CA ILE A 263 -2.60 11.51 -21.57
C ILE A 263 -3.33 11.07 -22.84
N SER A 264 -3.98 12.02 -23.50
CA SER A 264 -4.73 11.84 -24.74
C SER A 264 -3.96 12.40 -25.95
N ARG A 265 -4.60 12.44 -27.12
CA ARG A 265 -4.03 13.02 -28.35
C ARG A 265 -3.44 14.42 -28.14
N ASP A 266 -4.12 15.27 -27.38
CA ASP A 266 -3.69 16.67 -27.17
C ASP A 266 -2.42 16.72 -26.31
N GLN A 267 -2.37 15.96 -25.22
CA GLN A 267 -1.18 15.88 -24.36
C GLN A 267 0.00 15.22 -25.07
N LEU A 268 -0.25 14.18 -25.86
CA LEU A 268 0.79 13.54 -26.67
C LEU A 268 1.38 14.52 -27.71
N ALA A 269 0.58 15.45 -28.24
CA ALA A 269 1.05 16.46 -29.19
C ALA A 269 1.86 17.59 -28.52
N LEU A 270 1.63 17.85 -27.23
CA LEU A 270 2.41 18.81 -26.42
C LEU A 270 3.79 18.29 -26.03
N MET A 271 4.00 16.98 -26.08
CA MET A 271 5.31 16.38 -25.84
C MET A 271 6.32 16.85 -26.89
N LYS A 272 7.60 16.88 -26.53
CA LYS A 272 8.65 17.16 -27.51
C LYS A 272 8.65 16.11 -28.62
N LYS A 273 8.86 16.57 -29.86
CA LYS A 273 9.14 15.66 -30.97
C LYS A 273 10.40 14.84 -30.68
N GLY A 274 10.28 13.53 -30.71
CA GLY A 274 11.31 12.57 -30.35
C GLY A 274 11.39 12.23 -28.85
N ALA A 275 10.41 12.67 -28.05
CA ALA A 275 10.31 12.26 -26.65
C ALA A 275 9.86 10.80 -26.50
N TYR A 276 9.94 10.32 -25.26
CA TYR A 276 9.52 8.98 -24.86
C TYR A 276 8.47 9.06 -23.75
N LEU A 277 7.50 8.13 -23.78
CA LEU A 277 6.47 7.99 -22.74
C LEU A 277 6.61 6.65 -22.01
N ILE A 278 6.59 6.66 -20.69
CA ILE A 278 6.61 5.46 -19.84
C ILE A 278 5.36 5.44 -18.96
N ASN A 279 4.60 4.34 -18.99
CA ASN A 279 3.47 4.12 -18.09
C ASN A 279 3.58 2.76 -17.39
N ASN A 280 4.03 2.82 -16.14
CA ASN A 280 4.09 1.68 -15.22
C ASN A 280 3.19 1.90 -14.00
N ALA A 281 2.15 2.75 -14.14
CA ALA A 281 1.25 3.11 -13.06
C ALA A 281 -0.11 2.42 -13.17
N ARG A 282 -0.96 2.90 -14.10
CA ARG A 282 -2.33 2.40 -14.29
C ARG A 282 -2.69 2.35 -15.76
N GLY A 283 -3.40 1.28 -16.16
CA GLY A 283 -3.65 0.95 -17.55
C GLY A 283 -4.54 1.94 -18.31
N LYS A 284 -5.41 2.67 -17.60
CA LYS A 284 -6.37 3.62 -18.19
C LYS A 284 -5.88 5.07 -18.24
N VAL A 285 -4.64 5.36 -17.86
CA VAL A 285 -4.13 6.74 -17.79
C VAL A 285 -3.82 7.31 -19.18
N VAL A 286 -3.48 6.43 -20.13
CA VAL A 286 -3.07 6.78 -21.49
C VAL A 286 -4.12 6.29 -22.49
N ASP A 287 -4.50 7.16 -23.42
CA ASP A 287 -5.24 6.76 -24.63
C ASP A 287 -4.30 5.99 -25.57
N ILE A 288 -4.35 4.65 -25.51
CA ILE A 288 -3.45 3.78 -26.28
C ILE A 288 -3.62 3.93 -27.80
N PRO A 289 -4.83 4.01 -28.38
CA PRO A 289 -5.01 4.38 -29.77
C PRO A 289 -4.28 5.67 -30.18
N ALA A 290 -4.40 6.75 -29.38
CA ALA A 290 -3.70 8.00 -29.67
C ALA A 290 -2.17 7.86 -29.54
N LEU A 291 -1.68 7.06 -28.59
CA LEU A 291 -0.26 6.74 -28.46
C LEU A 291 0.26 5.99 -29.69
N ILE A 292 -0.48 5.01 -30.20
CA ILE A 292 -0.13 4.27 -31.43
C ILE A 292 0.01 5.23 -32.62
N ASP A 293 -0.94 6.15 -32.79
CA ASP A 293 -0.87 7.16 -33.86
C ASP A 293 0.38 8.04 -33.72
N SER A 294 0.69 8.49 -32.50
CA SER A 294 1.87 9.32 -32.22
C SER A 294 3.18 8.58 -32.51
N LEU A 295 3.27 7.29 -32.17
CA LEU A 295 4.43 6.44 -32.45
C LEU A 295 4.58 6.16 -33.96
N LYS A 296 3.48 5.84 -34.65
CA LYS A 296 3.49 5.60 -36.11
C LYS A 296 3.87 6.85 -36.90
N SER A 297 3.45 8.03 -36.45
CA SER A 297 3.82 9.31 -37.06
C SER A 297 5.29 9.70 -36.83
N GLY A 298 5.98 9.04 -35.87
CA GLY A 298 7.32 9.39 -35.44
C GLY A 298 7.38 10.68 -34.62
N HIS A 299 6.24 11.16 -34.10
CA HIS A 299 6.23 12.27 -33.14
C HIS A 299 6.89 11.83 -31.83
N LEU A 300 6.51 10.67 -31.28
CA LEU A 300 7.25 10.03 -30.19
C LEU A 300 8.29 9.05 -30.74
N ALA A 301 9.47 9.04 -30.12
CA ALA A 301 10.56 8.14 -30.51
C ALA A 301 10.32 6.71 -29.99
N GLY A 302 9.57 6.54 -28.90
CA GLY A 302 9.22 5.24 -28.36
C GLY A 302 8.41 5.33 -27.07
N ALA A 303 7.98 4.17 -26.56
CA ALA A 303 7.25 4.09 -25.29
C ALA A 303 7.58 2.80 -24.51
N ALA A 304 7.37 2.82 -23.20
CA ALA A 304 7.37 1.61 -22.36
C ALA A 304 6.04 1.52 -21.59
N LEU A 305 5.37 0.37 -21.67
CA LEU A 305 4.06 0.13 -21.06
C LEU A 305 4.08 -1.19 -20.30
N ASP A 306 3.88 -1.11 -18.99
CA ASP A 306 3.73 -2.28 -18.11
C ASP A 306 2.26 -2.61 -17.82
N VAL A 307 1.36 -1.66 -18.04
CA VAL A 307 -0.06 -1.75 -17.64
C VAL A 307 -0.99 -1.40 -18.81
N PHE A 308 -2.16 -2.04 -18.86
CA PHE A 308 -3.10 -1.90 -19.99
C PHE A 308 -4.56 -1.73 -19.51
N PRO A 309 -5.45 -1.08 -20.29
CA PRO A 309 -6.85 -0.89 -19.90
C PRO A 309 -7.57 -2.20 -19.54
N SER A 310 -7.34 -3.25 -20.33
CA SER A 310 -7.75 -4.62 -20.07
C SER A 310 -6.52 -5.52 -20.09
N GLU A 311 -6.42 -6.40 -19.10
CA GLU A 311 -5.28 -7.31 -18.94
C GLU A 311 -5.75 -8.77 -18.88
N PRO A 312 -4.94 -9.72 -19.39
CA PRO A 312 -5.29 -11.12 -19.28
C PRO A 312 -5.31 -11.64 -17.84
N GLY A 313 -6.28 -12.51 -17.53
CA GLY A 313 -6.42 -13.10 -16.18
C GLY A 313 -5.41 -14.20 -15.83
N SER A 314 -4.62 -14.68 -16.79
CA SER A 314 -3.67 -15.78 -16.60
C SER A 314 -2.47 -15.69 -17.54
N ASN A 315 -1.37 -16.34 -17.15
CA ASN A 315 -0.17 -16.46 -17.97
C ASN A 315 -0.46 -17.35 -19.19
N GLY A 316 0.17 -17.03 -20.32
CA GLY A 316 0.03 -17.75 -21.59
C GLY A 316 0.16 -16.80 -22.76
N SER A 317 -0.54 -17.08 -23.86
CA SER A 317 -0.62 -16.22 -25.04
C SER A 317 -1.97 -15.46 -25.24
N PRO A 318 -2.60 -14.88 -24.20
CA PRO A 318 -3.91 -14.22 -24.34
C PRO A 318 -3.86 -12.72 -24.73
N PHE A 319 -2.69 -12.09 -24.87
CA PHE A 319 -2.64 -10.65 -25.19
C PHE A 319 -2.83 -10.39 -26.70
N ASP A 320 -4.09 -10.35 -27.12
CA ASP A 320 -4.55 -10.19 -28.50
C ASP A 320 -5.71 -9.20 -28.63
N ASP A 321 -6.26 -9.08 -29.84
CA ASP A 321 -7.30 -8.10 -30.18
C ASP A 321 -8.65 -8.38 -29.51
N GLN A 322 -8.83 -9.55 -28.88
CA GLN A 322 -10.01 -9.83 -28.05
C GLN A 322 -9.92 -9.16 -26.68
N VAL A 323 -8.70 -9.01 -26.13
CA VAL A 323 -8.48 -8.34 -24.84
C VAL A 323 -8.47 -6.83 -25.02
N ASN A 324 -7.77 -6.33 -26.05
CA ASN A 324 -7.80 -4.93 -26.45
C ASN A 324 -7.75 -4.85 -27.97
N SER A 325 -8.70 -4.17 -28.62
CA SER A 325 -8.83 -4.12 -30.09
C SER A 325 -7.62 -3.61 -30.87
N TRP A 326 -6.65 -3.00 -30.19
CA TRP A 326 -5.40 -2.45 -30.74
C TRP A 326 -4.15 -3.25 -30.38
N ALA A 327 -4.27 -4.39 -29.67
CA ALA A 327 -3.14 -5.13 -29.11
C ALA A 327 -2.16 -5.63 -30.17
N SER A 328 -2.65 -6.19 -31.28
CA SER A 328 -1.81 -6.67 -32.39
C SER A 328 -1.01 -5.54 -33.02
N THR A 329 -1.65 -4.37 -33.19
CA THR A 329 -1.02 -3.17 -33.74
C THR A 329 0.10 -2.69 -32.81
N LEU A 330 -0.18 -2.56 -31.51
CA LEU A 330 0.82 -2.13 -30.52
C LEU A 330 2.02 -3.08 -30.47
N ARG A 331 1.76 -4.40 -30.49
CA ARG A 331 2.80 -5.45 -30.50
C ARG A 331 3.70 -5.40 -31.74
N SER A 332 3.21 -4.87 -32.85
CA SER A 332 3.98 -4.77 -34.10
C SER A 332 4.96 -3.59 -34.12
N LEU A 333 4.87 -2.65 -33.16
CA LEU A 333 5.71 -1.47 -33.13
C LEU A 333 7.10 -1.81 -32.54
N PRO A 334 8.21 -1.62 -33.28
CA PRO A 334 9.55 -1.99 -32.81
C PRO A 334 10.11 -1.04 -31.74
N ASN A 335 9.54 0.16 -31.61
CA ASN A 335 9.97 1.19 -30.66
C ASN A 335 9.13 1.21 -29.37
N VAL A 336 8.48 0.09 -29.02
CA VAL A 336 7.67 -0.04 -27.82
C VAL A 336 8.15 -1.23 -26.99
N ILE A 337 8.39 -0.98 -25.70
CA ILE A 337 8.64 -2.01 -24.71
C ILE A 337 7.30 -2.35 -24.05
N LEU A 338 6.93 -3.63 -24.10
CA LEU A 338 5.72 -4.14 -23.48
C LEU A 338 6.11 -5.14 -22.40
N THR A 339 5.67 -4.87 -21.17
CA THR A 339 5.92 -5.70 -20.00
C THR A 339 4.59 -6.15 -19.39
N PRO A 340 4.48 -7.40 -18.89
CA PRO A 340 3.18 -7.96 -18.50
C PRO A 340 2.84 -7.66 -17.03
N HIS A 341 2.71 -6.38 -16.68
CA HIS A 341 2.37 -5.91 -15.33
C HIS A 341 3.32 -6.44 -14.25
N ILE A 342 4.61 -6.27 -14.49
CA ILE A 342 5.71 -6.75 -13.65
C ILE A 342 6.47 -5.66 -12.91
N GLY A 343 6.04 -4.39 -12.98
CA GLY A 343 6.74 -3.28 -12.33
C GLY A 343 6.97 -3.48 -10.82
N GLY A 344 6.03 -4.15 -10.14
CA GLY A 344 6.20 -4.52 -8.73
C GLY A 344 6.54 -5.99 -8.47
N SER A 345 6.81 -6.78 -9.51
CA SER A 345 6.95 -8.23 -9.43
C SER A 345 8.41 -8.65 -9.25
N THR A 346 8.97 -8.36 -8.07
CA THR A 346 10.32 -8.78 -7.64
C THR A 346 10.25 -9.62 -6.37
N GLU A 347 11.28 -10.44 -6.12
CA GLU A 347 11.35 -11.26 -4.89
C GLU A 347 11.43 -10.37 -3.64
N GLU A 348 12.14 -9.26 -3.71
CA GLU A 348 12.24 -8.27 -2.64
C GLU A 348 10.88 -7.64 -2.33
N ALA A 349 10.12 -7.25 -3.37
CA ALA A 349 8.78 -6.71 -3.18
C ALA A 349 7.83 -7.77 -2.60
N GLN A 350 7.86 -9.02 -3.09
CA GLN A 350 7.05 -10.11 -2.53
C GLN A 350 7.37 -10.37 -1.05
N ARG A 351 8.66 -10.30 -0.69
CA ARG A 351 9.09 -10.43 0.70
C ARG A 351 8.54 -9.30 1.57
N MET A 352 8.69 -8.04 1.14
CA MET A 352 8.19 -6.89 1.90
C MET A 352 6.67 -6.88 2.02
N ILE A 353 5.94 -7.22 0.94
CA ILE A 353 4.48 -7.40 0.97
C ILE A 353 4.08 -8.46 2.01
N GLY A 354 4.79 -9.59 2.01
CA GLY A 354 4.57 -10.65 3.00
C GLY A 354 4.70 -10.14 4.43
N GLN A 355 5.76 -9.37 4.71
CA GLN A 355 6.05 -8.83 6.03
C GLN A 355 5.02 -7.76 6.45
N GLU A 356 4.75 -6.78 5.60
CA GLU A 356 3.86 -5.65 5.89
C GLU A 356 2.42 -6.11 6.13
N VAL A 357 1.86 -6.91 5.23
CA VAL A 357 0.47 -7.37 5.34
C VAL A 357 0.32 -8.36 6.49
N SER A 358 1.27 -9.29 6.69
CA SER A 358 1.18 -10.20 7.84
C SER A 358 1.25 -9.46 9.17
N GLN A 359 2.11 -8.44 9.29
CA GLN A 359 2.18 -7.61 10.49
C GLN A 359 0.88 -6.83 10.71
N ALA A 360 0.28 -6.26 9.66
CA ALA A 360 -1.00 -5.56 9.76
C ALA A 360 -2.12 -6.50 10.24
N LEU A 361 -2.20 -7.71 9.67
CA LEU A 361 -3.18 -8.73 10.09
C LEU A 361 -2.97 -9.14 11.55
N LEU A 362 -1.73 -9.40 11.96
CA LEU A 362 -1.39 -9.74 13.34
C LEU A 362 -1.73 -8.61 14.31
N ARG A 363 -1.43 -7.36 13.95
CA ARG A 363 -1.80 -6.18 14.76
C ARG A 363 -3.31 -6.04 14.90
N TYR A 364 -4.08 -6.26 13.85
CA TYR A 364 -5.53 -6.18 13.95
C TYR A 364 -6.15 -7.34 14.77
N ILE A 365 -5.64 -8.55 14.58
CA ILE A 365 -6.11 -9.73 15.31
C ILE A 365 -5.77 -9.62 16.80
N GLY A 366 -4.52 -9.27 17.11
CA GLY A 366 -4.01 -9.25 18.48
C GLY A 366 -4.20 -7.93 19.21
N LEU A 367 -4.23 -6.77 18.54
CA LEU A 367 -4.31 -5.45 19.19
C LEU A 367 -5.54 -4.63 18.80
N GLY A 368 -6.29 -5.04 17.78
CA GLY A 368 -7.43 -4.29 17.24
C GLY A 368 -7.07 -3.10 16.35
N SER A 369 -5.80 -2.85 16.10
CA SER A 369 -5.32 -1.72 15.29
C SER A 369 -5.82 -1.81 13.85
N THR A 370 -6.32 -0.70 13.31
CA THR A 370 -6.87 -0.60 11.94
C THR A 370 -6.11 0.37 11.05
N ILE A 371 -4.98 0.92 11.53
CA ILE A 371 -4.07 1.77 10.75
C ILE A 371 -3.65 1.08 9.45
N GLY A 372 -3.79 1.78 8.33
CA GLY A 372 -3.48 1.26 7.00
C GLY A 372 -4.58 0.37 6.39
N ALA A 373 -5.76 0.25 7.02
CA ALA A 373 -6.90 -0.40 6.40
C ALA A 373 -7.48 0.49 5.29
N VAL A 374 -7.64 -0.05 4.08
CA VAL A 374 -8.08 0.74 2.92
C VAL A 374 -9.56 1.13 2.98
N ASN A 375 -10.38 0.33 3.66
CA ASN A 375 -11.84 0.44 3.68
C ASN A 375 -12.44 0.75 5.06
N PHE A 376 -11.62 0.98 6.09
CA PHE A 376 -12.06 1.05 7.48
C PHE A 376 -11.64 2.36 8.15
N PRO A 377 -12.30 2.81 9.25
CA PRO A 377 -11.79 3.89 10.10
C PRO A 377 -10.41 3.52 10.68
N GLU A 378 -9.54 4.51 10.85
CA GLU A 378 -8.15 4.28 11.26
C GLU A 378 -7.96 4.57 12.74
N VAL A 379 -7.90 3.51 13.54
CA VAL A 379 -7.80 3.59 15.01
C VAL A 379 -6.65 2.75 15.53
N ASP A 380 -5.89 3.32 16.46
CA ASP A 380 -4.85 2.63 17.23
C ASP A 380 -4.81 3.14 18.67
N LEU A 381 -4.40 2.27 19.60
CA LEU A 381 -4.18 2.61 21.01
C LEU A 381 -2.83 2.07 21.46
N ARG A 382 -2.15 2.82 22.35
CA ARG A 382 -0.93 2.34 23.01
C ARG A 382 -1.14 0.94 23.58
N ALA A 383 -0.14 0.08 23.48
CA ALA A 383 -0.24 -1.30 23.95
C ALA A 383 -0.63 -1.36 25.44
N ILE A 384 -1.39 -2.41 25.80
CA ILE A 384 -1.54 -2.84 27.19
C ILE A 384 -0.21 -3.50 27.57
N THR A 385 0.33 -3.12 28.71
CA THR A 385 1.62 -3.60 29.23
C THR A 385 1.44 -4.84 30.09
N ALA A 386 2.49 -5.62 30.31
CA ALA A 386 2.42 -6.81 31.16
C ALA A 386 2.00 -6.52 32.62
N GLU A 387 2.18 -5.27 33.08
CA GLU A 387 1.76 -4.79 34.41
C GLU A 387 0.25 -4.52 34.49
N GLU A 388 -0.39 -4.26 33.35
CA GLU A 388 -1.84 -4.00 33.18
C GLU A 388 -2.57 -5.35 32.97
N GLY A 389 -2.44 -6.25 33.95
CA GLY A 389 -2.86 -7.66 33.91
C GLY A 389 -4.39 -7.89 33.89
N ASP A 390 -5.14 -6.92 34.38
CA ASP A 390 -6.60 -6.92 34.55
C ASP A 390 -7.33 -6.06 33.51
N HIS A 391 -6.58 -5.50 32.56
CA HIS A 391 -7.13 -4.68 31.48
C HIS A 391 -7.63 -5.53 30.34
N VAL A 392 -8.79 -5.14 29.81
CA VAL A 392 -9.37 -5.76 28.63
C VAL A 392 -9.57 -4.69 27.57
N ARG A 393 -9.16 -5.01 26.35
CA ARG A 393 -9.37 -4.16 25.18
C ARG A 393 -10.65 -4.53 24.47
N VAL A 394 -11.58 -3.59 24.38
CA VAL A 394 -12.82 -3.71 23.62
C VAL A 394 -12.62 -3.10 22.24
N CYS A 395 -12.92 -3.89 21.21
CA CYS A 395 -12.92 -3.48 19.81
C CYS A 395 -14.37 -3.56 19.32
N TYR A 396 -15.01 -2.41 19.14
CA TYR A 396 -16.43 -2.30 18.81
C TYR A 396 -16.63 -1.64 17.46
N VAL A 397 -17.07 -2.43 16.48
CA VAL A 397 -17.51 -1.97 15.17
C VAL A 397 -19.02 -1.79 15.19
N HIS A 398 -19.47 -0.62 14.76
CA HIS A 398 -20.88 -0.28 14.78
C HIS A 398 -21.31 0.57 13.59
N LYS A 399 -22.63 0.60 13.35
CA LYS A 399 -23.25 1.54 12.43
C LYS A 399 -23.02 2.96 12.93
N ASN A 400 -22.67 3.85 12.02
CA ASN A 400 -22.42 5.26 12.32
C ASN A 400 -23.76 6.01 12.54
N GLN A 401 -24.36 5.84 13.71
CA GLN A 401 -25.64 6.47 14.08
C GLN A 401 -25.55 7.24 15.41
N PRO A 402 -26.33 8.31 15.59
CA PRO A 402 -26.33 9.09 16.82
C PRO A 402 -26.65 8.25 18.07
N GLY A 403 -26.00 8.56 19.19
CA GLY A 403 -26.29 7.96 20.50
C GLY A 403 -25.55 6.65 20.81
N VAL A 404 -24.86 6.03 19.85
CA VAL A 404 -24.12 4.78 20.08
C VAL A 404 -22.99 4.95 21.10
N LEU A 405 -22.23 6.05 21.02
CA LEU A 405 -21.17 6.33 21.98
C LEU A 405 -21.69 6.55 23.40
N LYS A 406 -22.91 7.09 23.56
CA LYS A 406 -23.55 7.21 24.87
C LYS A 406 -23.87 5.82 25.42
N LEU A 407 -24.52 4.98 24.62
CA LEU A 407 -24.94 3.62 24.99
C LEU A 407 -23.74 2.74 25.40
N VAL A 408 -22.63 2.81 24.65
CA VAL A 408 -21.43 2.02 24.96
C VAL A 408 -20.74 2.54 26.22
N ASN A 409 -20.67 3.87 26.41
CA ASN A 409 -20.08 4.45 27.63
C ASN A 409 -20.94 4.18 28.87
N GLU A 410 -22.26 4.14 28.75
CA GLU A 410 -23.16 3.68 29.82
C GLU A 410 -22.89 2.22 30.19
N THR A 411 -22.60 1.37 29.20
CA THR A 411 -22.22 -0.03 29.42
C THR A 411 -20.87 -0.16 30.14
N PHE A 412 -19.94 0.76 29.87
CA PHE A 412 -18.64 0.82 30.53
C PHE A 412 -18.64 1.53 31.89
N ALA A 413 -19.71 2.24 32.25
CA ALA A 413 -19.78 3.06 33.47
C ALA A 413 -19.36 2.36 34.78
N PRO A 414 -19.54 1.03 34.96
CA PRO A 414 -19.03 0.33 36.15
C PRO A 414 -17.50 0.16 36.20
N TYR A 415 -16.78 0.42 35.11
CA TYR A 415 -15.34 0.21 34.95
C TYR A 415 -14.63 1.53 34.65
N ASN A 416 -13.32 1.57 34.92
CA ASN A 416 -12.50 2.70 34.52
C ASN A 416 -12.03 2.52 33.07
N VAL A 417 -12.44 3.43 32.19
CA VAL A 417 -11.95 3.50 30.80
C VAL A 417 -10.63 4.28 30.79
N GLU A 418 -9.50 3.61 30.61
CA GLU A 418 -8.20 4.28 30.61
C GLU A 418 -7.88 4.95 29.29
N LYS A 419 -8.32 4.33 28.20
CA LYS A 419 -7.99 4.74 26.83
C LYS A 419 -9.22 4.50 25.99
N GLN A 420 -9.54 5.45 25.14
CA GLN A 420 -10.63 5.32 24.19
C GLN A 420 -10.31 6.14 22.94
N TYR A 421 -10.50 5.54 21.78
CA TYR A 421 -10.43 6.20 20.49
C TYR A 421 -11.61 5.72 19.67
N SER A 422 -12.39 6.66 19.12
CA SER A 422 -13.39 6.36 18.09
C SER A 422 -13.13 7.15 16.82
N ASP A 423 -13.29 6.48 15.68
CA ASP A 423 -13.29 7.09 14.34
C ASP A 423 -14.44 6.53 13.50
N SER A 424 -14.84 7.25 12.46
CA SER A 424 -15.93 6.87 11.57
C SER A 424 -15.61 7.14 10.11
N LYS A 425 -16.05 6.25 9.22
CA LYS A 425 -15.84 6.34 7.78
C LYS A 425 -17.09 5.85 7.06
N GLY A 426 -17.85 6.79 6.49
CA GLY A 426 -19.15 6.51 5.89
C GLY A 426 -20.13 5.96 6.92
N GLU A 427 -20.75 4.82 6.61
CA GLU A 427 -21.79 4.17 7.42
C GLU A 427 -21.26 3.36 8.62
N VAL A 428 -19.93 3.24 8.75
CA VAL A 428 -19.28 2.39 9.75
C VAL A 428 -18.40 3.23 10.66
N ALA A 429 -18.44 2.92 11.94
CA ALA A 429 -17.59 3.51 12.96
C ALA A 429 -16.92 2.41 13.79
N TYR A 430 -15.73 2.72 14.28
CA TYR A 430 -14.91 1.81 15.05
C TYR A 430 -14.45 2.49 16.34
N LEU A 431 -14.63 1.79 17.45
CA LEU A 431 -14.24 2.24 18.77
C LEU A 431 -13.33 1.20 19.40
N MET A 432 -12.17 1.66 19.84
CA MET A 432 -11.28 0.90 20.70
C MET A 432 -11.29 1.51 22.09
N ALA A 433 -11.42 0.68 23.12
CA ALA A 433 -11.32 1.12 24.52
C ALA A 433 -10.56 0.10 25.36
N ASP A 434 -9.68 0.58 26.25
CA ASP A 434 -9.04 -0.24 27.28
C ASP A 434 -9.76 0.04 28.61
N ILE A 435 -10.33 -1.01 29.19
CA ILE A 435 -11.06 -0.95 30.47
C ILE A 435 -10.29 -1.75 31.52
N ALA A 436 -10.11 -1.16 32.71
CA ALA A 436 -9.36 -1.76 33.82
C ALA A 436 -10.27 -2.54 34.79
N ASN A 437 -9.68 -3.44 35.57
CA ASN A 437 -10.33 -4.25 36.61
C ASN A 437 -11.52 -5.08 36.12
N VAL A 438 -11.39 -5.74 34.96
CA VAL A 438 -12.48 -6.54 34.38
C VAL A 438 -12.27 -8.03 34.68
N SER A 439 -13.22 -8.65 35.39
CA SER A 439 -13.17 -10.10 35.62
C SER A 439 -13.64 -10.89 34.37
N PRO A 440 -13.29 -12.18 34.24
CA PRO A 440 -13.78 -13.00 33.13
C PRO A 440 -15.31 -13.06 33.01
N MET A 441 -16.04 -13.03 34.14
CA MET A 441 -17.51 -12.99 34.14
C MET A 441 -18.05 -11.66 33.60
N ASP A 442 -17.35 -10.57 33.90
CA ASP A 442 -17.70 -9.24 33.44
C ASP A 442 -17.51 -9.10 31.93
N VAL A 443 -16.49 -9.75 31.36
CA VAL A 443 -16.28 -9.79 29.90
C VAL A 443 -17.51 -10.37 29.20
N THR A 444 -18.04 -11.51 29.65
CA THR A 444 -19.24 -12.13 29.04
C THR A 444 -20.45 -11.21 29.15
N ARG A 445 -20.66 -10.57 30.31
CA ARG A 445 -21.78 -9.64 30.51
C ARG A 445 -21.68 -8.40 29.59
N LEU A 446 -20.49 -7.83 29.47
CA LEU A 446 -20.21 -6.69 28.59
C LEU A 446 -20.43 -7.07 27.13
N GLN A 447 -19.94 -8.24 26.70
CA GLN A 447 -20.16 -8.76 25.36
C GLN A 447 -21.65 -8.87 25.02
N GLU A 448 -22.44 -9.51 25.89
CA GLU A 448 -23.88 -9.66 25.66
C GLU A 448 -24.59 -8.30 25.59
N SER A 449 -24.19 -7.35 26.46
CA SER A 449 -24.80 -6.02 26.50
C SER A 449 -24.54 -5.23 25.22
N ILE A 450 -23.31 -5.23 24.72
CA ILE A 450 -22.93 -4.52 23.49
C ILE A 450 -23.51 -5.22 22.26
N ARG A 451 -23.53 -6.56 22.22
CA ARG A 451 -24.08 -7.33 21.09
C ARG A 451 -25.59 -7.13 20.89
N ARG A 452 -26.34 -6.80 21.94
CA ARG A 452 -27.78 -6.52 21.87
C ARG A 452 -28.10 -5.15 21.29
N THR A 453 -27.11 -4.30 21.06
CA THR A 453 -27.33 -2.96 20.50
C THR A 453 -27.62 -3.05 19.00
N ASP A 454 -28.65 -2.36 18.50
CA ASP A 454 -29.04 -2.39 17.07
C ASP A 454 -27.95 -1.86 16.12
N ALA A 455 -27.02 -1.09 16.68
CA ALA A 455 -25.86 -0.54 15.99
C ALA A 455 -24.71 -1.53 15.87
N ASN A 456 -24.65 -2.58 16.68
CA ASN A 456 -23.53 -3.51 16.69
C ASN A 456 -23.40 -4.23 15.35
N ILE A 457 -22.19 -4.16 14.77
CA ILE A 457 -21.80 -4.94 13.60
C ILE A 457 -20.91 -6.09 14.08
N LEU A 458 -19.82 -5.76 14.79
CA LEU A 458 -18.87 -6.74 15.31
C LEU A 458 -18.27 -6.21 16.62
N THR A 459 -18.25 -7.04 17.66
CA THR A 459 -17.57 -6.73 18.92
C THR A 459 -16.59 -7.82 19.28
N ARG A 460 -15.35 -7.43 19.60
CA ARG A 460 -14.29 -8.32 20.08
C ARG A 460 -13.72 -7.80 21.39
N PHE A 461 -13.36 -8.71 22.26
CA PHE A 461 -12.62 -8.42 23.49
C PHE A 461 -11.27 -9.10 23.40
N LEU A 462 -10.20 -8.36 23.67
CA LEU A 462 -8.82 -8.83 23.64
C LEU A 462 -8.26 -8.73 25.06
N ALA A 463 -7.74 -9.83 25.60
CA ALA A 463 -7.19 -9.92 26.94
C ALA A 463 -5.91 -10.77 26.95
#